data_AF-A0A2H0HHL8-F1
#
_entry.id   AF-A0A2H0HHL8-F1
#
_cell.length_a   1.000
_cell.length_b   1.000
_cell.length_c   1.000
_cell.angle_alpha   90.00
_cell.angle_beta   90.00
_cell.angle_gamma   90.00
#
_symmetry.space_group_name_H-M   'P 1'
#
loop_
_entity.id
_entity.type
_entity.pdbx_description
1 polymer ?
#
loop_
_entity_poly.entity_id
_entity_poly.type
_entity_poly.pdbx_seq_one_letter_code
_entity_poly.pdbx_strand_id
1 'polypeptide(L)'
;GASASVLAIFIAIATYVPDYTVHLFLFGRLKMKYLAIAFIGIDLLSIQHGNPGGHIAHLGGALWGFAYSFQLKKGNDFYRIFDWFKKPVTSSHKASMKYTTSRPGNSKPLSDVEYNSRRVATQEQIDKILDKISKSGYSSLSTDEKELLFKSSNKK
;
A
#
# COMPACT_ATOMS: atom_id res chain seq x y z
N GLY A 1 8.59 18.43 -23.40
CA GLY A 1 9.66 17.67 -22.71
C GLY A 1 9.10 16.93 -21.52
N ALA A 2 9.88 16.05 -20.87
CA ALA A 2 9.42 15.24 -19.73
C ALA A 2 8.88 16.08 -18.55
N SER A 3 9.42 17.28 -18.32
CA SER A 3 9.00 18.21 -17.28
C SER A 3 7.52 18.64 -17.41
N ALA A 4 7.01 18.78 -18.63
CA ALA A 4 5.60 19.09 -18.88
C ALA A 4 4.68 17.95 -18.39
N SER A 5 5.10 16.70 -18.57
CA SER A 5 4.37 15.53 -18.07
C SER A 5 4.39 15.44 -16.55
N VAL A 6 5.53 15.77 -15.92
CA VAL A 6 5.64 15.85 -14.46
C VAL A 6 4.69 16.93 -13.91
N LEU A 7 4.67 18.12 -14.53
CA LEU A 7 3.76 19.19 -14.14
C LEU A 7 2.30 18.78 -14.35
N ALA A 8 1.97 18.07 -15.44
CA ALA A 8 0.62 17.54 -15.67
C ALA A 8 0.16 16.62 -14.53
N ILE A 9 1.00 15.66 -14.12
CA ILE A 9 0.69 14.75 -13.00
C ILE A 9 0.51 15.53 -11.70
N PHE A 10 1.42 16.46 -11.42
CA PHE A 10 1.35 17.29 -10.22
C PHE A 10 0.05 18.11 -10.16
N ILE A 11 -0.33 18.79 -11.25
CA ILE A 11 -1.56 19.58 -11.33
C ILE A 11 -2.80 18.68 -11.26
N ALA A 12 -2.77 17.49 -11.86
CA ALA A 12 -3.84 16.51 -11.71
C ALA A 12 -4.06 16.13 -10.24
N ILE A 13 -2.99 15.81 -9.50
CA ILE A 13 -3.09 15.49 -8.06
C ILE A 13 -3.61 16.70 -7.28
N ALA A 14 -3.08 17.89 -7.51
CA ALA A 14 -3.50 19.10 -6.81
C ALA A 14 -4.98 19.48 -7.11
N THR A 15 -5.49 19.14 -8.29
CA THR A 15 -6.91 19.32 -8.65
C THR A 15 -7.79 18.26 -7.98
N TYR A 16 -7.30 17.03 -7.89
CA TYR A 16 -8.03 15.91 -7.28
C TYR A 16 -8.20 16.12 -5.77
N VAL A 17 -7.10 16.44 -5.07
CA VAL A 17 -7.03 16.61 -3.61
C VAL A 17 -6.48 18.00 -3.21
N PRO A 18 -7.22 19.09 -3.49
CA PRO A 18 -6.70 20.46 -3.36
C PRO A 18 -6.35 20.87 -1.92
N ASP A 19 -7.05 20.30 -0.93
CA ASP A 19 -6.83 20.60 0.49
C ASP A 19 -5.86 19.64 1.19
N TYR A 20 -5.28 18.67 0.45
CA TYR A 20 -4.20 17.84 0.98
C TYR A 20 -3.03 18.73 1.37
N THR A 21 -2.50 18.51 2.58
CA THR A 21 -1.46 19.35 3.16
C THR A 21 -0.13 18.61 3.12
N VAL A 22 0.86 19.20 2.47
CA VAL A 22 2.25 18.73 2.47
C VAL A 22 3.07 19.57 3.43
N HIS A 23 4.07 18.94 4.07
CA HIS A 23 5.01 19.64 4.93
C HIS A 23 6.28 19.92 4.14
N LEU A 24 6.56 21.20 3.89
CA LEU A 24 7.78 21.66 3.27
C LEU A 24 8.74 22.12 4.35
N PHE A 25 10.01 21.74 4.22
CA PHE A 25 11.06 22.06 5.18
C PHE A 25 11.15 23.57 5.50
N LEU A 26 11.01 24.43 4.50
CA LEU A 26 11.14 25.89 4.65
C LEU A 26 9.82 26.63 4.95
N PHE A 27 8.69 26.10 4.47
CA PHE A 27 7.40 26.80 4.49
C PHE A 27 6.35 26.15 5.41
N GLY A 28 6.70 25.05 6.07
CA GLY A 28 5.80 24.30 6.92
C GLY A 28 4.65 23.66 6.14
N ARG A 29 3.45 23.70 6.72
CA ARG A 29 2.26 23.03 6.17
C ARG A 29 1.62 23.87 5.07
N LEU A 30 1.64 23.37 3.84
CA LEU A 30 1.02 24.02 2.69
C LEU A 30 0.05 23.08 1.97
N LYS A 31 -1.09 23.63 1.55
CA LYS A 31 -2.08 22.90 0.75
C LYS A 31 -1.61 22.76 -0.70
N MET A 32 -1.92 21.63 -1.32
CA MET A 32 -1.56 21.35 -2.73
C MET A 32 -2.02 22.44 -3.70
N LYS A 33 -3.20 23.04 -3.48
CA LYS A 33 -3.71 24.12 -4.33
C LYS A 33 -2.81 25.35 -4.37
N TYR A 34 -2.16 25.70 -3.27
CA TYR A 34 -1.26 26.86 -3.23
C TYR A 34 0.03 26.59 -4.00
N LEU A 35 0.54 25.36 -3.90
CA LEU A 35 1.68 24.95 -4.71
C LEU A 35 1.34 24.98 -6.20
N ALA A 36 0.20 24.42 -6.60
CA ALA A 36 -0.26 24.45 -7.99
C ALA A 36 -0.34 25.87 -8.56
N ILE A 37 -0.96 26.79 -7.82
CA ILE A 37 -1.06 28.21 -8.21
C ILE A 37 0.33 28.84 -8.34
N ALA A 38 1.23 28.59 -7.38
CA ALA A 38 2.59 29.11 -7.42
C ALA A 38 3.38 28.62 -8.64
N PHE A 39 3.36 27.31 -8.92
CA PHE A 39 4.06 26.75 -10.08
C PHE A 39 3.52 27.30 -11.41
N ILE A 40 2.20 27.37 -11.58
CA ILE A 40 1.59 27.96 -12.79
C ILE A 40 1.93 29.45 -12.91
N GLY A 41 1.87 30.20 -11.81
CA GLY A 41 2.20 31.62 -11.78
C GLY A 41 3.65 31.90 -12.17
N ILE A 42 4.60 31.15 -11.59
CA ILE A 42 6.02 31.25 -11.93
C ILE A 42 6.25 30.94 -13.41
N ASP A 43 5.63 29.86 -13.91
CA ASP A 43 5.80 29.41 -15.29
C ASP A 43 5.26 30.44 -16.29
N LEU A 44 4.10 31.04 -16.00
CA LEU A 44 3.49 32.11 -16.81
C LEU A 44 4.38 33.37 -16.88
N LEU A 45 4.91 33.82 -15.74
CA LEU A 45 5.80 34.98 -15.67
C LEU A 45 7.14 34.73 -16.37
N SER A 46 7.57 33.47 -16.43
CA SER A 46 8.86 33.06 -17.02
C SER A 46 8.81 32.92 -18.54
N ILE A 47 7.63 32.91 -19.18
CA ILE A 47 7.48 32.76 -20.65
C ILE A 47 8.34 33.77 -21.42
N GLN A 48 8.39 35.02 -20.95
CA GLN A 48 9.12 36.10 -21.63
C GLN A 48 10.64 36.04 -21.38
N HIS A 49 11.10 35.21 -20.45
CA HIS A 49 12.47 35.20 -19.92
C HIS A 49 13.16 33.84 -20.16
N GLY A 50 13.33 33.48 -21.44
CA GLY A 50 14.05 32.28 -21.84
C GLY A 50 13.14 31.06 -22.04
N ASN A 51 13.53 30.18 -22.96
CA ASN A 51 12.79 28.99 -23.41
C ASN A 51 11.24 29.10 -23.41
N PRO A 52 10.64 30.04 -24.17
CA PRO A 52 9.19 30.22 -24.19
C PRO A 52 8.44 28.93 -24.56
N GLY A 53 8.99 28.14 -25.47
CA GLY A 53 8.41 26.85 -25.88
C GLY A 53 8.32 25.84 -24.73
N GLY A 54 9.31 25.83 -23.83
CA GLY A 54 9.29 24.97 -22.63
C GLY A 54 8.18 25.35 -21.66
N HIS A 55 8.04 26.64 -21.36
CA HIS A 55 6.97 27.15 -20.48
C HIS A 55 5.57 26.97 -21.11
N ILE A 56 5.42 27.18 -22.42
CA ILE A 56 4.17 26.88 -23.10
C ILE A 56 3.84 25.37 -23.00
N ALA A 57 4.83 24.50 -23.15
CA ALA A 57 4.62 23.06 -22.99
C ALA A 57 4.22 22.68 -21.55
N HIS A 58 4.80 23.32 -20.53
CA HIS A 58 4.40 23.17 -19.14
C HIS A 58 2.93 23.59 -18.93
N LEU A 59 2.51 24.76 -19.43
CA LEU A 59 1.12 25.21 -19.35
C LEU A 59 0.15 24.25 -20.05
N GLY A 60 0.54 23.69 -21.20
CA GLY A 60 -0.23 22.64 -21.87
C GLY A 60 -0.39 21.39 -21.01
N GLY A 61 0.70 20.95 -20.35
CA GLY A 61 0.67 19.85 -19.39
C GLY A 61 -0.22 20.14 -18.18
N ALA A 62 -0.10 21.33 -17.59
CA ALA A 62 -0.92 21.78 -16.48
C ALA A 62 -2.42 21.80 -16.84
N LEU A 63 -2.76 22.34 -18.01
CA LEU A 63 -4.13 22.35 -18.52
C LEU A 63 -4.68 20.94 -18.69
N TRP A 64 -3.90 20.03 -19.27
CA TRP A 64 -4.30 18.64 -19.45
C TRP A 64 -4.51 17.93 -18.11
N GLY A 65 -3.59 18.09 -17.17
CA GLY A 65 -3.69 17.52 -15.83
C GLY A 65 -4.94 17.99 -15.08
N PHE A 66 -5.22 19.30 -15.16
CA PHE A 66 -6.44 19.88 -14.60
C PHE A 66 -7.70 19.30 -15.26
N ALA A 67 -7.78 19.34 -16.59
CA ALA A 67 -8.95 18.86 -17.34
C ALA A 67 -9.24 17.38 -17.06
N TYR A 68 -8.20 16.54 -17.08
CA TYR A 68 -8.31 15.13 -16.77
C TYR A 68 -8.80 14.90 -15.34
N SER A 69 -8.16 15.50 -14.34
CA SER A 69 -8.57 15.32 -12.95
C SER A 69 -9.97 15.87 -12.68
N PHE A 70 -10.36 16.97 -13.32
CA PHE A 70 -11.69 17.55 -13.17
C PHE A 70 -12.77 16.63 -13.72
N GLN A 71 -12.53 16.03 -14.89
CA GLN A 71 -13.42 15.02 -15.47
C GLN A 71 -13.47 13.74 -14.63
N LEU A 72 -12.32 13.31 -14.10
CA LEU A 72 -12.23 12.15 -13.21
C LEU A 72 -13.06 12.35 -11.93
N LYS A 73 -13.04 13.54 -11.32
CA LYS A 73 -13.90 13.87 -10.16
C LYS A 73 -15.39 13.81 -10.48
N LYS A 74 -15.78 14.05 -11.74
CA LYS A 74 -17.15 13.91 -12.23
C LYS A 74 -17.52 12.45 -12.57
N GLY A 75 -16.60 11.50 -12.36
CA GLY A 75 -16.79 10.09 -12.70
C GLY A 75 -16.50 9.76 -14.17
N ASN A 76 -16.01 10.73 -14.96
CA ASN A 76 -15.69 10.51 -16.36
C ASN A 76 -14.20 10.20 -16.52
N ASP A 77 -13.87 8.91 -16.48
CA ASP A 77 -12.50 8.42 -16.61
C ASP A 77 -12.12 8.25 -18.10
N PHE A 78 -11.36 9.21 -18.62
CA PHE A 78 -10.85 9.16 -19.99
C PHE A 78 -9.83 8.04 -20.23
N TYR A 79 -9.19 7.50 -19.18
CA TYR A 79 -8.25 6.39 -19.33
C TYR A 79 -8.94 5.11 -19.81
N ARG A 80 -10.27 5.02 -19.67
CA ARG A 80 -11.07 3.91 -20.20
C ARG A 80 -10.96 3.75 -21.72
N ILE A 81 -10.54 4.77 -22.47
CA ILE A 81 -10.26 4.61 -23.91
C ILE A 81 -9.12 3.63 -24.18
N PHE A 82 -8.19 3.47 -23.23
CA PHE A 82 -7.11 2.49 -23.31
C PHE A 82 -7.53 1.10 -22.84
N ASP A 83 -8.76 0.92 -22.34
CA ASP A 83 -9.29 -0.41 -22.03
C ASP A 83 -9.30 -1.31 -23.28
N TRP A 84 -9.42 -0.72 -24.48
CA TRP A 84 -9.33 -1.45 -25.74
C TRP A 84 -7.93 -2.04 -26.02
N PHE A 85 -6.87 -1.42 -25.49
CA PHE A 85 -5.50 -1.95 -25.58
C PHE A 85 -5.18 -2.97 -24.49
N LYS A 86 -6.05 -3.11 -23.48
CA LYS A 86 -5.93 -4.21 -22.53
C LYS A 86 -6.25 -5.48 -23.34
N LYS A 87 -5.23 -6.32 -23.59
CA LYS A 87 -5.48 -7.72 -23.93
C LYS A 87 -6.53 -8.23 -22.95
N PRO A 88 -7.52 -9.04 -23.38
CA PRO A 88 -8.38 -9.72 -22.44
C PRO A 88 -7.45 -10.51 -21.54
N VAL A 89 -7.16 -9.96 -20.36
CA VAL A 89 -6.65 -10.74 -19.27
C VAL A 89 -7.77 -11.73 -19.09
N THR A 90 -7.51 -12.98 -19.45
CA THR A 90 -8.32 -14.09 -18.98
C THR A 90 -8.19 -14.00 -17.48
N SER A 91 -9.06 -13.19 -16.89
CA SER A 91 -9.23 -13.08 -15.47
C SER A 91 -9.84 -14.40 -15.10
N SER A 92 -8.95 -15.40 -14.94
CA SER A 92 -9.01 -16.23 -13.76
C SER A 92 -8.98 -15.24 -12.60
N HIS A 93 -10.14 -14.66 -12.30
CA HIS A 93 -10.43 -14.17 -10.99
C HIS A 93 -10.17 -15.40 -10.13
N LYS A 94 -8.95 -15.49 -9.57
CA LYS A 94 -8.75 -16.06 -8.26
C LYS A 94 -9.82 -15.38 -7.45
N ALA A 95 -10.94 -16.08 -7.27
CA ALA A 95 -11.97 -15.70 -6.34
C ALA A 95 -11.22 -15.18 -5.13
N SER A 96 -11.50 -13.95 -4.71
CA SER A 96 -11.05 -13.47 -3.41
C SER A 96 -11.29 -14.64 -2.48
N MET A 97 -10.22 -15.26 -1.98
CA MET A 97 -10.35 -16.32 -1.00
C MET A 97 -10.96 -15.57 0.18
N LYS A 98 -12.29 -15.58 0.27
CA LYS A 98 -12.98 -15.18 1.48
C LYS A 98 -12.35 -16.13 2.49
N TYR A 99 -11.50 -15.57 3.34
CA TYR A 99 -11.11 -16.25 4.55
C TYR A 99 -12.42 -16.42 5.32
N THR A 100 -13.12 -17.52 5.04
CA THR A 100 -14.06 -18.11 5.97
C THR A 100 -13.16 -18.51 7.12
N THR A 101 -13.02 -17.64 8.10
CA THR A 101 -12.74 -18.10 9.44
C THR A 101 -13.95 -18.98 9.76
N SER A 102 -13.82 -20.29 9.59
CA SER A 102 -14.76 -21.24 10.16
C SER A 102 -14.65 -21.02 11.66
N ARG A 103 -15.44 -20.07 12.19
CA ARG A 103 -15.67 -19.94 13.61
C ARG A 103 -16.30 -21.27 14.00
N PRO A 104 -15.62 -22.13 14.78
CA PRO A 104 -16.26 -23.33 15.27
C PRO A 104 -17.50 -22.86 16.02
N GLY A 105 -18.67 -23.33 15.60
CA GLY A 105 -19.91 -23.03 16.32
C GLY A 105 -19.74 -23.40 17.79
N ASN A 106 -20.17 -22.51 18.67
CA ASN A 106 -20.36 -22.74 20.10
C ASN A 106 -19.14 -22.94 21.03
N SER A 107 -17.90 -22.66 20.63
CA SER A 107 -16.83 -22.52 21.63
C SER A 107 -16.86 -21.12 22.24
N LYS A 108 -16.98 -21.04 23.58
CA LYS A 108 -16.70 -19.80 24.30
C LYS A 108 -15.28 -19.35 23.93
N PRO A 109 -15.05 -18.07 23.62
CA PRO A 109 -13.68 -17.59 23.44
C PRO A 109 -12.90 -17.91 24.72
N LEU A 110 -11.73 -18.53 24.57
CA LEU A 110 -10.81 -18.77 25.68
C LEU A 110 -10.58 -17.44 26.39
N SER A 111 -10.67 -17.44 27.73
CA SER A 111 -10.23 -16.27 28.49
C SER A 111 -8.72 -16.06 28.30
N ASP A 112 -8.25 -14.82 28.41
CA ASP A 112 -6.82 -14.50 28.29
C ASP A 112 -5.97 -15.33 29.28
N VAL A 113 -6.53 -15.61 30.46
CA VAL A 113 -5.90 -16.46 31.49
C VAL A 113 -5.75 -17.91 31.01
N GLU A 114 -6.80 -18.49 30.43
CA GLU A 114 -6.79 -19.87 29.93
C GLU A 114 -5.90 -20.04 28.69
N TYR A 115 -5.85 -19.02 27.83
CA TYR A 115 -4.93 -18.99 26.70
C TYR A 115 -3.47 -18.96 27.18
N ASN A 116 -3.15 -18.09 28.15
CA ASN A 116 -1.81 -17.96 28.68
C ASN A 116 -1.36 -19.23 29.43
N SER A 117 -2.22 -19.84 30.24
CA SER A 117 -1.87 -21.07 30.97
C SER A 117 -1.57 -22.24 30.01
N ARG A 118 -2.36 -22.40 28.94
CA ARG A 118 -2.10 -23.42 27.92
C ARG A 118 -0.80 -23.16 27.16
N ARG A 119 -0.49 -21.89 26.88
CA ARG A 119 0.79 -21.52 26.25
C ARG A 119 1.98 -21.86 27.14
N VAL A 120 1.92 -21.54 28.42
CA VAL A 120 2.99 -21.85 29.40
C VAL A 120 3.18 -23.37 29.50
N ALA A 121 2.11 -24.14 29.69
CA ALA A 121 2.19 -25.60 29.76
C ALA A 121 2.79 -26.22 28.48
N THR A 122 2.46 -25.67 27.31
CA THR A 122 3.04 -26.12 26.04
C THR A 122 4.52 -25.76 25.94
N GLN A 123 4.91 -24.57 26.40
CA GLN A 123 6.30 -24.12 26.39
C GLN A 123 7.17 -24.98 27.31
N GLU A 124 6.69 -25.33 28.51
CA GLU A 124 7.39 -26.23 29.43
C GLU A 124 7.65 -27.61 28.81
N GLN A 125 6.71 -28.13 28.01
CA GLN A 125 6.89 -29.39 27.28
C GLN A 125 7.94 -29.26 26.18
N ILE A 126 7.96 -28.13 25.45
CA ILE A 126 8.97 -27.84 24.44
C ILE A 126 10.35 -27.75 25.11
N ASP A 127 10.47 -27.06 26.23
CA ASP A 127 11.74 -26.89 26.93
C ASP A 127 12.31 -28.25 27.40
N LYS A 128 11.45 -29.15 27.92
CA LYS A 128 11.85 -30.53 28.25
C LYS A 128 12.35 -31.31 27.02
N ILE A 129 11.73 -31.10 25.86
CA ILE A 129 12.17 -31.69 24.60
C ILE A 129 13.53 -31.13 24.18
N LEU A 130 13.72 -29.81 24.27
CA LEU A 130 15.00 -29.16 23.97
C LEU A 130 16.12 -29.65 24.89
N ASP A 131 15.85 -29.82 26.17
CA ASP A 131 16.79 -30.41 27.14
C ASP A 131 17.16 -31.84 26.76
N LYS A 132 16.19 -32.66 26.36
CA LYS A 132 16.41 -34.04 25.92
C LYS A 132 17.25 -34.10 24.64
N ILE A 133 16.99 -33.20 23.68
CA ILE A 133 17.83 -33.03 22.48
C ILE A 133 19.26 -32.65 22.90
N SER A 134 19.43 -31.72 23.85
CA SER A 134 20.76 -31.26 24.28
C SER A 134 21.61 -32.38 24.89
N LYS A 135 20.99 -33.32 25.61
CA LYS A 135 21.69 -34.40 26.31
C LYS A 135 21.91 -35.65 25.45
N SER A 136 20.96 -35.99 24.59
CA SER A 136 20.92 -37.30 23.91
C SER A 136 20.67 -37.21 22.41
N GLY A 137 20.59 -36.00 21.84
CA GLY A 137 20.40 -35.76 20.42
C GLY A 137 18.96 -35.94 19.94
N TYR A 138 18.69 -35.46 18.72
CA TYR A 138 17.34 -35.44 18.13
C TYR A 138 16.74 -36.83 17.89
N SER A 139 17.57 -37.85 17.65
CA SER A 139 17.12 -39.24 17.44
C SER A 139 16.46 -39.84 18.68
N SER A 140 16.71 -39.28 19.87
CA SER A 140 16.15 -39.74 21.15
C SER A 140 14.67 -39.36 21.37
N LEU A 141 14.10 -38.52 20.50
CA LEU A 141 12.71 -38.08 20.62
C LEU A 141 11.72 -39.14 20.09
N SER A 142 10.63 -39.29 20.82
CA SER A 142 9.45 -40.01 20.38
C SER A 142 8.77 -39.30 19.20
N THR A 143 7.90 -40.02 18.50
CA THR A 143 7.12 -39.49 17.37
C THR A 143 6.30 -38.27 17.80
N ASP A 144 5.67 -38.33 18.98
CA ASP A 144 4.81 -37.27 19.51
C ASP A 144 5.62 -36.01 19.88
N GLU A 145 6.81 -36.18 20.47
CA GLU A 145 7.73 -35.07 20.80
C GLU A 145 8.21 -34.36 19.52
N LYS A 146 8.51 -35.12 18.46
CA LYS A 146 8.91 -34.56 17.16
C LYS A 146 7.77 -33.78 16.51
N GLU A 147 6.55 -34.32 16.57
CA GLU A 147 5.37 -33.66 16.04
C GLU A 147 5.09 -32.34 16.78
N LEU A 148 5.21 -32.33 18.11
CA LEU A 148 5.03 -31.14 18.93
C LEU A 148 6.06 -30.05 18.60
N LEU A 149 7.34 -30.43 18.46
CA LEU A 149 8.42 -29.52 18.09
C LEU A 149 8.18 -28.93 16.69
N PHE A 150 7.79 -29.77 15.72
CA PHE A 150 7.50 -29.33 14.34
C PHE A 150 6.31 -28.35 14.27
N LYS A 151 5.22 -28.65 14.99
CA LYS A 151 4.05 -27.76 15.07
C LYS A 151 4.40 -26.40 15.68
N SER A 152 5.31 -26.39 16.65
CA SER A 152 5.75 -25.17 17.32
C SER A 152 6.67 -24.32 16.44
N SER A 153 7.57 -24.94 15.67
CA SER A 153 8.46 -24.25 14.72
C SER A 153 7.72 -23.57 13.56
N ASN A 154 6.52 -24.03 13.19
CA ASN A 154 5.75 -23.48 12.06
C ASN A 154 4.77 -22.37 12.44
N LYS A 155 4.62 -22.03 13.73
CA LYS A 155 3.88 -20.86 14.16
C LYS A 155 4.78 -19.62 14.03
N LYS A 156 4.70 -18.94 12.88
CA LYS A 156 5.22 -17.57 12.70
C LYS A 156 4.27 -16.54 13.31
#